data_AF-A0A3D5VL41-F1
#
_entry.id   AF-A0A3D5VL41-F1
#
_cell.length_a   1.000
_cell.length_b   1.000
_cell.length_c   1.000
_cell.angle_alpha   90.00
_cell.angle_beta   90.00
_cell.angle_gamma   90.00
#
_symmetry.space_group_name_H-M   'P 1'
#
loop_
_entity.id
_entity.type
_entity.pdbx_description
1 polymer ?
#
loop_
_entity_poly.entity_id
_entity_poly.type
_entity_poly.pdbx_seq_one_letter_code
_entity_poly.pdbx_strand_id
1 'polypeptide(L)'
;MSLFNKCENFTDAKEAQAMGLYPYFHELQSQQDVEVIMEGKRRIMLGSNNYLGLTVHEEVKRAAIEAIEQYGTGCSGSRFLNGTLNLHTELERKLAEFLRKEAVITFSTGFQSNLGIISAICGRSDYII
;
A
#
# COMPACT_ATOMS: atom_id res chain seq x y z
N MET A 1 -31.14 10.25 -17.13
CA MET A 1 -29.66 10.37 -17.10
C MET A 1 -29.07 8.99 -16.90
N SER A 2 -28.02 8.64 -17.64
CA SER A 2 -27.30 7.37 -17.41
C SER A 2 -26.50 7.46 -16.10
N LEU A 3 -26.31 6.32 -15.44
CA LEU A 3 -25.40 6.17 -14.30
C LEU A 3 -23.99 6.70 -14.64
N PHE A 4 -23.59 6.55 -15.91
CA PHE A 4 -22.27 6.88 -16.42
C PHE A 4 -22.08 8.34 -16.83
N ASN A 5 -23.13 9.17 -16.81
CA ASN A 5 -23.03 10.59 -17.22
C ASN A 5 -21.87 11.31 -16.50
N LYS A 6 -21.61 11.00 -15.23
CA LYS A 6 -20.53 11.61 -14.42
C LYS A 6 -19.13 11.25 -14.92
N CYS A 7 -18.98 10.02 -15.42
CA CYS A 7 -17.72 9.50 -15.96
C CYS A 7 -17.51 9.99 -17.39
N GLU A 8 -18.58 10.01 -18.20
CA GLU A 8 -18.55 10.48 -19.58
C GLU A 8 -18.23 11.97 -19.66
N ASN A 9 -18.77 12.76 -18.72
CA ASN A 9 -18.57 14.20 -18.67
C ASN A 9 -17.27 14.64 -17.99
N PHE A 10 -16.50 13.74 -17.38
CA PHE A 10 -15.19 14.08 -16.84
C PHE A 10 -14.12 14.01 -17.96
N THR A 11 -13.66 15.16 -18.43
CA THR A 11 -12.75 15.28 -19.59
C THR A 11 -11.33 15.72 -19.24
N ASP A 12 -11.08 16.22 -18.03
CA ASP A 12 -9.79 16.79 -17.60
C ASP A 12 -8.58 15.90 -17.93
N ALA A 13 -8.70 14.58 -17.68
CA ALA A 13 -7.64 13.63 -18.00
C ALA A 13 -7.37 13.52 -19.51
N LYS A 14 -8.42 13.50 -20.33
CA LYS A 14 -8.32 13.43 -21.80
C LYS A 14 -7.71 14.71 -22.36
N GLU A 15 -8.10 15.86 -21.81
CA GLU A 15 -7.56 17.16 -22.18
C GLU A 15 -6.06 17.25 -21.84
N ALA A 16 -5.66 16.84 -20.63
CA ALA A 16 -4.26 16.76 -20.23
C ALA A 16 -3.44 15.79 -21.10
N GLN A 17 -4.01 14.66 -21.50
CA GLN A 17 -3.39 13.72 -22.44
C GLN A 17 -3.19 14.35 -23.82
N ALA A 18 -4.21 15.03 -24.36
CA ALA A 18 -4.14 15.70 -25.65
C ALA A 18 -3.07 16.81 -25.69
N MET A 19 -2.80 17.45 -24.55
CA MET A 19 -1.72 18.43 -24.39
C MET A 19 -0.34 17.81 -24.12
N GLY A 20 -0.24 16.49 -23.92
CA GLY A 20 1.01 15.82 -23.55
C GLY A 20 1.47 16.12 -22.11
N LEU A 21 0.56 16.51 -21.21
CA LEU A 21 0.84 16.90 -19.84
C LEU A 21 0.35 15.90 -18.78
N TYR A 22 -0.18 14.76 -19.20
CA TYR A 22 -0.78 13.79 -18.28
C TYR A 22 0.28 13.08 -17.41
N PRO A 23 0.31 13.28 -16.08
CA PRO A 23 1.43 12.85 -15.23
C PRO A 23 1.20 11.50 -14.54
N TYR A 24 0.09 10.82 -14.81
CA TYR A 24 -0.33 9.65 -14.06
C TYR A 24 -0.02 8.35 -14.80
N PHE A 25 0.15 7.28 -14.02
CA PHE A 25 0.29 5.91 -14.50
C PHE A 25 1.49 5.67 -15.42
N HIS A 26 2.58 6.42 -15.26
CA HIS A 26 3.83 6.12 -15.94
C HIS A 26 4.34 4.72 -15.54
N GLU A 27 4.70 3.93 -16.55
CA GLU A 27 5.13 2.55 -16.37
C GLU A 27 6.55 2.48 -15.80
N LEU A 28 6.69 1.82 -14.66
CA LEU A 28 7.97 1.46 -14.07
C LEU A 28 8.43 0.11 -14.63
N GLN A 29 9.58 0.10 -15.30
CA GLN A 29 10.12 -1.06 -16.04
C GLN A 29 11.34 -1.71 -15.35
N SER A 30 11.76 -1.18 -14.20
CA SER A 30 12.81 -1.72 -13.34
C SER A 30 12.28 -1.95 -11.92
N GLN A 31 13.11 -2.51 -11.03
CA GLN A 31 12.83 -2.41 -9.60
C GLN A 31 12.82 -0.95 -9.15
N GLN A 32 12.13 -0.68 -8.03
CA GLN A 32 12.09 0.66 -7.43
C GLN A 32 13.39 0.94 -6.67
N ASP A 33 14.13 1.95 -7.11
CA ASP A 33 15.43 2.34 -6.54
C ASP A 33 15.69 3.85 -6.77
N VAL A 34 16.87 4.35 -6.39
CA VAL A 34 17.31 5.73 -6.66
C VAL A 34 17.34 6.05 -8.15
N GLU A 35 17.56 5.04 -8.99
CA GLU A 35 17.47 5.13 -10.44
C GLU A 35 16.54 4.05 -10.98
N VAL A 36 15.71 4.44 -11.95
CA VAL A 36 14.69 3.56 -12.52
C VAL A 36 14.69 3.63 -14.04
N ILE A 37 14.12 2.61 -14.67
CA ILE A 37 13.76 2.64 -16.08
C ILE A 37 12.27 2.94 -16.17
N MET A 38 11.92 4.03 -16.86
CA MET A 38 10.54 4.38 -17.18
C MET A 38 10.50 4.87 -18.62
N GLU A 39 9.57 4.35 -19.42
CA GLU A 39 9.42 4.67 -20.84
C GLU A 39 10.73 4.44 -21.64
N GLY A 40 11.43 3.34 -21.32
CA GLY A 40 12.70 2.97 -21.95
C GLY A 40 13.89 3.87 -21.59
N LYS A 41 13.72 4.82 -20.65
CA LYS A 41 14.78 5.76 -20.26
C LYS A 41 15.17 5.60 -18.80
N ARG A 42 16.47 5.72 -18.52
CA ARG A 42 17.01 5.83 -17.16
C ARG A 42 16.63 7.19 -16.57
N ARG A 43 16.05 7.19 -15.37
CA ARG A 43 15.60 8.39 -14.63
C ARG A 43 16.01 8.29 -13.17
N ILE A 44 16.29 9.43 -12.55
CA ILE A 44 16.47 9.53 -11.10
C ILE A 44 15.08 9.61 -10.45
N MET A 45 14.80 8.73 -9.49
CA MET A 45 13.49 8.64 -8.83
C MET A 45 13.43 9.53 -7.59
N LEU A 46 12.76 10.67 -7.72
CA LEU A 46 12.51 11.62 -6.62
C LEU A 46 11.04 11.71 -6.19
N GLY A 47 10.18 10.85 -6.76
CA GLY A 47 8.73 10.81 -6.51
C GLY A 47 8.26 9.57 -5.74
N SER A 48 9.15 8.94 -4.97
CA SER A 48 8.88 7.68 -4.26
C SER A 48 8.75 7.88 -2.75
N ASN A 49 8.05 6.97 -2.08
CA ASN A 49 7.98 6.86 -0.62
C ASN A 49 9.03 5.87 -0.04
N ASN A 50 10.00 5.44 -0.84
CA ASN A 50 11.02 4.48 -0.43
C ASN A 50 12.18 5.16 0.34
N TYR A 51 11.86 5.78 1.47
CA TYR A 51 12.77 6.67 2.22
C TYR A 51 14.09 6.00 2.64
N LEU A 52 14.07 4.71 2.94
CA LEU A 52 15.22 3.94 3.44
C LEU A 52 15.80 2.97 2.41
N GLY A 53 15.27 2.93 1.18
CA GLY A 53 15.73 2.00 0.14
C GLY A 53 15.41 0.53 0.40
N LEU A 54 14.50 0.21 1.34
CA LEU A 54 14.33 -1.17 1.83
C LEU A 54 13.65 -2.10 0.82
N THR A 55 12.98 -1.58 -0.22
CA THR A 55 12.31 -2.41 -1.23
C THR A 55 13.27 -3.27 -2.05
N VAL A 56 14.55 -2.88 -2.14
CA VAL A 56 15.60 -3.62 -2.86
C VAL A 56 16.64 -4.23 -1.91
N HIS A 57 16.45 -4.10 -0.60
CA HIS A 57 17.37 -4.64 0.38
C HIS A 57 17.33 -6.18 0.36
N GLU A 58 18.48 -6.82 0.15
CA GLU A 58 18.56 -8.27 -0.10
C GLU A 58 18.01 -9.11 1.05
N GLU A 59 18.21 -8.71 2.30
CA GLU A 59 17.63 -9.45 3.44
C GLU A 59 16.09 -9.38 3.46
N VAL A 60 15.51 -8.26 3.03
CA VAL A 60 14.04 -8.09 2.98
C VAL A 60 13.45 -8.96 1.87
N LYS A 61 14.10 -8.96 0.70
CA LYS A 61 13.72 -9.82 -0.43
C LYS A 61 13.80 -11.29 -0.06
N ARG A 62 14.88 -11.72 0.58
CA ARG A 62 15.08 -13.11 1.00
C ARG A 62 14.00 -13.54 2.02
N ALA A 63 13.72 -12.71 3.02
CA ALA A 63 12.66 -13.02 3.99
C ALA A 63 11.26 -13.16 3.34
N ALA A 64 10.97 -12.37 2.30
CA ALA A 64 9.72 -12.50 1.56
C ALA A 64 9.65 -13.82 0.76
N ILE A 65 10.76 -14.24 0.13
CA ILE A 65 10.84 -15.52 -0.59
C ILE A 65 10.65 -16.69 0.38
N GLU A 66 11.36 -16.69 1.51
CA GLU A 66 11.24 -17.71 2.55
C GLU A 66 9.80 -17.81 3.09
N ALA A 67 9.14 -16.67 3.30
CA ALA A 67 7.73 -16.65 3.73
C ALA A 67 6.79 -17.26 2.66
N ILE A 68 7.03 -17.01 1.37
CA ILE A 68 6.24 -17.62 0.29
C ILE A 68 6.45 -19.14 0.27
N GLU A 69 7.68 -19.61 0.42
CA GLU A 69 8.00 -21.04 0.45
C GLU A 69 7.33 -21.74 1.64
N GLN A 70 7.30 -21.11 2.81
CA GLN A 70 6.74 -21.69 4.02
C GLN A 70 5.20 -21.60 4.12
N TYR A 71 4.62 -20.47 3.71
CA TYR A 71 3.20 -20.15 3.96
C TYR A 71 2.34 -20.09 2.70
N GLY A 72 2.95 -20.13 1.51
CA GLY A 72 2.27 -19.92 0.25
C GLY A 72 1.99 -18.45 -0.06
N THR A 73 1.22 -18.20 -1.12
CA THR A 73 1.01 -16.84 -1.67
C THR A 73 -0.08 -16.03 -0.95
N GLY A 74 -0.76 -16.61 0.04
CA GLY A 74 -1.85 -15.91 0.73
C GLY A 74 -2.57 -16.77 1.76
N CYS A 75 -3.43 -16.13 2.56
CA CYS A 75 -4.11 -16.76 3.70
C CYS A 75 -5.54 -17.22 3.39
N SER A 76 -6.11 -16.85 2.23
CA SER A 76 -7.47 -17.21 1.80
C SER A 76 -8.57 -17.00 2.84
N GLY A 77 -8.42 -15.99 3.71
CA GLY A 77 -9.30 -15.73 4.83
C GLY A 77 -9.01 -14.40 5.50
N SER A 78 -10.00 -13.87 6.23
CA SER A 78 -9.81 -12.67 7.05
C SER A 78 -9.06 -13.00 8.34
N ARG A 79 -8.41 -12.01 8.94
CA ARG A 79 -7.79 -12.13 10.28
C ARG A 79 -8.78 -12.57 11.37
N PHE A 80 -10.07 -12.27 11.17
CA PHE A 80 -11.15 -12.64 12.08
C PHE A 80 -11.51 -14.13 12.03
N LEU A 81 -11.26 -14.80 10.89
CA LEU A 81 -11.52 -16.22 10.69
C LEU A 81 -10.19 -16.98 10.57
N ASN A 82 -9.93 -17.57 9.41
CA ASN A 82 -8.81 -18.47 9.15
C ASN A 82 -7.56 -17.77 8.57
N GLY A 83 -7.50 -16.44 8.56
CA GLY A 83 -6.45 -15.68 7.88
C GLY A 83 -5.22 -15.32 8.72
N THR A 84 -5.14 -15.75 9.98
CA THR A 84 -4.04 -15.36 10.89
C THR A 84 -2.91 -16.38 10.87
N LEU A 85 -1.82 -16.08 10.16
CA LEU A 85 -0.51 -16.73 10.33
C LEU A 85 0.22 -16.27 11.60
N ASN A 86 1.15 -17.09 12.10
CA ASN A 86 2.07 -16.70 13.18
C ASN A 86 2.94 -15.48 12.80
N LEU A 87 3.23 -15.27 11.51
CA LEU A 87 3.93 -14.07 11.04
C LEU A 87 3.17 -12.78 11.38
N HIS A 88 1.84 -12.78 11.33
CA HIS A 88 1.06 -11.58 11.68
C HIS A 88 1.18 -11.25 13.16
N THR A 89 1.04 -12.24 14.03
CA THR A 89 1.10 -12.03 15.48
C THR A 89 2.52 -11.70 15.94
N GLU A 90 3.55 -12.26 15.29
CA GLU A 90 4.94 -11.87 15.51
C GLU A 90 5.21 -10.42 15.08
N LEU A 91 4.73 -10.02 13.90
CA LEU A 91 4.84 -8.64 13.42
C LEU A 91 4.15 -7.67 14.37
N GLU A 92 2.93 -7.98 14.81
CA GLU A 92 2.17 -7.16 15.75
C GLU A 92 2.90 -6.99 17.08
N ARG A 93 3.50 -8.06 17.63
CA ARG A 93 4.33 -7.98 18.84
C ARG A 93 5.56 -7.10 18.64
N LYS A 94 6.32 -7.33 17.56
CA LYS A 94 7.54 -6.55 17.26
C LYS A 94 7.23 -5.07 17.00
N LEU A 95 6.11 -4.76 16.34
CA LEU A 95 5.64 -3.40 16.14
C LEU A 95 5.21 -2.74 17.45
N ALA A 96 4.51 -3.46 18.33
CA ALA A 96 4.13 -2.96 19.64
C ALA A 96 5.37 -2.60 20.48
N GLU A 97 6.40 -3.45 20.47
CA GLU A 97 7.70 -3.17 21.11
C GLU A 97 8.39 -1.94 20.49
N PHE A 98 8.47 -1.87 19.17
CA PHE A 98 9.09 -0.75 18.45
C PHE A 98 8.39 0.59 18.72
N LEU A 99 7.05 0.60 18.70
CA LEU A 99 6.23 1.78 18.93
C LEU A 99 6.01 2.10 20.41
N ARG A 100 6.49 1.23 21.33
CA ARG A 100 6.27 1.32 22.78
C ARG A 100 4.79 1.41 23.13
N LYS A 101 3.99 0.50 22.57
CA LYS A 101 2.55 0.35 22.83
C LYS A 101 2.26 -1.03 23.40
N GLU A 102 1.16 -1.14 24.13
CA GLU A 102 0.74 -2.40 24.75
C GLU A 102 0.37 -3.46 23.71
N ALA A 103 -0.24 -3.04 22.60
CA ALA A 103 -0.63 -3.91 21.50
C ALA A 103 -0.68 -3.13 20.18
N VAL A 104 -0.60 -3.88 19.08
CA VAL A 104 -0.79 -3.40 17.71
C VAL A 104 -1.70 -4.39 16.98
N ILE A 105 -2.56 -3.88 16.11
CA ILE A 105 -3.30 -4.68 15.13
C ILE A 105 -2.93 -4.20 13.72
N THR A 106 -2.71 -5.15 12.82
CA THR A 106 -2.35 -4.89 11.42
C THR A 106 -3.56 -4.99 10.50
N PHE A 107 -3.59 -4.13 9.47
CA PHE A 107 -4.56 -4.16 8.38
C PHE A 107 -3.82 -4.32 7.05
N SER A 108 -4.52 -4.75 6.00
CA SER A 108 -3.90 -5.00 4.69
C SER A 108 -3.33 -3.73 4.03
N THR A 109 -3.87 -2.55 4.36
CA THR A 109 -3.38 -1.25 3.86
C THR A 109 -3.53 -0.16 4.91
N GLY A 110 -2.69 0.88 4.84
CA GLY A 110 -2.83 2.06 5.70
C GLY A 110 -4.16 2.82 5.51
N PHE A 111 -4.75 2.76 4.31
CA PHE A 111 -6.09 3.29 4.06
C PHE A 111 -7.14 2.55 4.90
N GLN A 112 -7.11 1.21 4.90
CA GLN A 112 -8.01 0.40 5.72
C GLN A 112 -7.74 0.53 7.22
N SER A 113 -6.50 0.75 7.64
CA SER A 113 -6.20 1.09 9.04
C SER A 113 -6.96 2.34 9.47
N ASN A 114 -6.90 3.42 8.68
CA ASN A 114 -7.61 4.67 8.98
C ASN A 114 -9.14 4.49 8.94
N LEU A 115 -9.66 3.84 7.90
CA LEU A 115 -11.09 3.56 7.80
C LEU A 115 -11.58 2.73 9.00
N GLY A 116 -10.84 1.70 9.37
CA GLY A 116 -11.19 0.80 10.46
C GLY A 116 -11.16 1.50 11.81
N ILE A 117 -10.08 2.23 12.13
CA ILE A 117 -9.97 2.87 13.44
C ILE A 117 -10.99 3.99 13.61
N ILE A 118 -11.12 4.90 12.63
CA ILE A 118 -12.01 6.06 12.74
C ILE A 118 -13.47 5.62 12.88
N SER A 119 -13.90 4.66 12.07
CA SER A 119 -15.29 4.16 12.11
C SER A 119 -15.61 3.33 13.35
N ALA A 120 -14.60 2.68 13.97
CA ALA A 120 -14.81 1.84 15.14
C ALA A 120 -14.85 2.63 16.45
N ILE A 121 -14.08 3.72 16.57
CA ILE A 121 -13.94 4.44 17.85
C ILE A 121 -14.93 5.60 18.01
N CYS A 122 -15.42 6.18 16.91
CA CYS A 122 -16.33 7.33 16.96
C CYS A 122 -17.78 6.88 16.81
N GLY A 123 -18.57 7.01 17.87
CA GLY A 123 -20.00 6.73 17.87
C GLY A 123 -20.87 7.91 17.44
N ARG A 124 -22.19 7.73 17.54
CA ARG A 124 -23.20 8.72 17.12
C ARG A 124 -23.12 10.06 17.87
N SER A 125 -22.61 10.04 19.10
CA SER A 125 -22.57 11.20 20.00
C SER A 125 -21.16 11.71 20.25
N ASP A 126 -20.17 11.15 19.55
CA ASP A 126 -18.77 11.56 19.64
C ASP A 126 -18.41 12.52 18.50
N TYR A 127 -17.24 13.15 18.59
CA TYR A 127 -16.72 14.08 17.58
C TYR A 127 -15.33 13.65 17.13
N ILE A 128 -15.04 13.80 15.84
CA ILE A 128 -13.70 13.73 15.24
C ILE A 128 -13.31 15.16 14.86
N ILE A 129 -12.11 15.60 15.27
CA ILE A 129 -11.56 16.94 15.00
C ILE A 129 -10.35 16.79 14.08
#